data_AF-A0A7V3X5F8-F1
#
_entry.id   AF-A0A7V3X5F8-F1
#
_cell.length_a   1.000
_cell.length_b   1.000
_cell.length_c   1.000
_cell.angle_alpha   90.00
_cell.angle_beta   90.00
_cell.angle_gamma   90.00
#
_symmetry.space_group_name_H-M   'P 1'
#
loop_
_entity.id
_entity.type
_entity.pdbx_description
1 polymer ?
#
loop_
_entity_poly.entity_id
_entity_poly.type
_entity_poly.pdbx_seq_one_letter_code
_entity_poly.pdbx_strand_id
1 'polypeptide(L)'
;MTDETAPAKKPKKKRLTRLQLERRRMIMRSLGAGAAVVTASLVGWYPVLNRMFDRLRPPGALVEDKFLAACIKCGQCVQVCPVEAIKLGDSDEGYGLGVPYIDARSQACDFSCDAVQCVLACPTGALSHEIA
;
A
#
# COMPACT_ATOMS: atom_id res chain seq x y z
N MET A 1 14.88 58.95 -21.21
CA MET A 1 15.40 57.76 -20.53
C MET A 1 15.35 56.60 -21.51
N THR A 2 16.49 56.30 -22.12
CA THR A 2 16.73 55.08 -22.90
C THR A 2 16.86 53.89 -21.95
N ASP A 3 16.16 52.79 -22.22
CA ASP A 3 16.75 51.44 -22.19
C ASP A 3 15.73 50.44 -22.79
N GLU A 4 15.71 50.32 -24.11
CA GLU A 4 15.12 49.14 -24.77
C GLU A 4 16.15 48.01 -24.66
N THR A 5 15.89 47.09 -23.74
CA THR A 5 16.65 45.86 -23.57
C THR A 5 16.71 45.09 -24.88
N ALA A 6 17.92 44.97 -25.44
CA ALA A 6 18.19 44.24 -26.68
C ALA A 6 17.72 42.77 -26.62
N PRO A 7 17.16 42.22 -27.72
CA PRO A 7 16.68 40.85 -27.73
C PRO A 7 17.85 39.87 -27.72
N ALA A 8 17.85 38.96 -26.74
CA ALA A 8 18.86 37.91 -26.58
C ALA A 8 18.94 37.01 -27.84
N LYS A 9 20.10 37.00 -28.49
CA LYS A 9 20.39 36.16 -29.67
C LYS A 9 20.24 34.67 -29.31
N LYS A 10 19.29 33.99 -29.95
CA LYS A 10 19.12 32.54 -29.82
C LYS A 10 20.37 31.80 -30.29
N PRO A 11 20.92 30.85 -29.51
CA PRO A 11 22.16 30.16 -29.88
C PRO A 11 21.95 29.26 -31.11
N LYS A 12 22.84 29.38 -32.11
CA LYS A 12 22.82 28.55 -33.33
C LYS A 12 23.19 27.10 -33.00
N LYS A 13 22.30 26.15 -33.29
CA LYS A 13 22.57 24.71 -33.09
C LYS A 13 23.67 24.24 -34.06
N LYS A 14 24.77 23.69 -33.51
CA LYS A 14 25.85 23.09 -34.31
C LYS A 14 25.33 21.85 -35.06
N ARG A 15 25.68 21.69 -36.35
CA ARG A 15 25.41 20.47 -37.13
C ARG A 15 26.25 19.33 -36.55
N LEU A 16 25.58 18.32 -36.03
CA LEU A 16 26.20 17.12 -35.47
C LEU A 16 26.62 16.17 -36.60
N THR A 17 27.74 15.48 -36.44
CA THR A 17 28.17 14.43 -37.38
C THR A 17 27.25 13.21 -37.29
N ARG A 18 27.19 12.37 -38.34
CA ARG A 18 26.35 11.15 -38.36
C ARG A 18 26.62 10.25 -37.14
N LEU A 19 27.88 10.04 -36.80
CA LEU A 19 28.32 9.28 -35.62
C LEU A 19 27.80 9.91 -34.30
N GLN A 20 27.81 11.24 -34.19
CA GLN A 20 27.27 11.95 -33.01
C GLN A 20 25.74 11.80 -32.91
N LEU A 21 25.01 11.79 -34.03
CA LEU A 21 23.56 11.53 -34.05
C LEU A 21 23.24 10.09 -33.63
N GLU A 22 24.02 9.12 -34.11
CA GLU A 22 23.85 7.70 -33.77
C GLU A 22 24.14 7.44 -32.29
N ARG A 23 25.23 8.01 -31.75
CA ARG A 23 25.56 7.89 -30.32
C ARG A 23 24.48 8.50 -29.42
N ARG A 24 23.93 9.66 -29.80
CA ARG A 24 22.81 10.28 -29.08
C ARG A 24 21.54 9.43 -29.15
N ARG A 25 21.22 8.84 -30.30
CA ARG A 25 20.08 7.92 -30.45
C ARG A 25 20.25 6.66 -29.59
N MET A 26 21.44 6.10 -29.53
CA MET A 26 21.77 4.94 -28.69
C MET A 26 21.59 5.26 -27.19
N ILE A 27 22.08 6.42 -26.73
CA ILE A 27 21.93 6.86 -25.34
C ILE A 27 20.45 7.13 -25.00
N MET A 28 19.70 7.82 -25.86
CA MET A 28 18.27 8.08 -25.62
C MET A 28 17.43 6.80 -25.60
N ARG A 29 17.76 5.82 -26.47
CA ARG A 29 17.09 4.51 -26.48
C ARG A 29 17.37 3.70 -25.22
N SER A 30 18.62 3.67 -24.77
CA SER A 30 18.99 2.96 -23.53
C SER A 30 18.38 3.60 -22.28
N LEU A 31 18.37 4.93 -22.19
CA LEU A 31 17.66 5.66 -21.12
C LEU A 31 16.15 5.39 -21.14
N GLY A 32 15.52 5.44 -22.32
CA GLY A 32 14.09 5.14 -22.46
C GLY A 32 13.75 3.70 -22.06
N ALA A 33 14.55 2.73 -22.51
CA ALA A 33 14.38 1.33 -22.14
C ALA A 33 14.61 1.09 -20.63
N GLY A 34 15.65 1.70 -20.06
CA GLY A 34 15.94 1.60 -18.62
C GLY A 34 14.82 2.20 -17.76
N ALA A 35 14.32 3.38 -18.13
CA ALA A 35 13.20 4.01 -17.43
C ALA A 35 11.92 3.15 -17.51
N ALA A 36 11.62 2.56 -18.67
CA ALA A 36 10.46 1.70 -18.85
C ALA A 36 10.52 0.43 -17.98
N VAL A 37 11.71 -0.17 -17.85
CA VAL A 37 11.89 -1.34 -16.97
C VAL A 37 11.69 -0.96 -15.51
N VAL A 38 12.31 0.14 -15.05
CA VAL A 38 12.20 0.58 -13.65
C VAL A 38 10.75 0.93 -13.30
N THR A 39 10.04 1.67 -14.15
CA THR A 39 8.63 1.99 -13.90
C THR A 39 7.76 0.74 -13.89
N ALA A 40 7.94 -0.18 -14.85
CA ALA A 40 7.21 -1.44 -14.87
C ALA A 40 7.46 -2.28 -13.59
N SER A 41 8.70 -2.33 -13.10
CA SER A 41 9.03 -3.02 -11.84
C SER A 41 8.38 -2.37 -10.61
N LEU A 42 8.29 -1.04 -10.57
CA LEU A 42 7.71 -0.31 -9.43
C LEU A 42 6.17 -0.32 -9.40
N VAL A 43 5.49 -0.54 -10.53
CA VAL A 43 4.02 -0.65 -10.60
C VAL A 43 3.50 -1.77 -9.68
N GLY A 44 4.26 -2.87 -9.51
CA GLY A 44 3.90 -3.94 -8.58
C GLY A 44 3.88 -3.54 -7.11
N TRP A 45 4.55 -2.44 -6.74
CA TRP A 45 4.60 -1.92 -5.37
C TRP A 45 3.42 -1.00 -5.03
N TYR A 46 2.67 -0.54 -6.04
CA TYR A 46 1.51 0.33 -5.89
C TYR A 46 0.44 -0.17 -4.92
N PRO A 47 -0.03 -1.45 -4.96
CA PRO A 47 -1.03 -1.95 -4.02
C PRO A 47 -0.55 -1.95 -2.57
N VAL A 48 0.75 -2.19 -2.34
CA VAL A 48 1.36 -2.18 -1.00
C VAL A 48 1.38 -0.77 -0.42
N LEU A 49 1.65 0.25 -1.25
CA LEU A 49 1.66 1.65 -0.83
C LEU A 49 0.25 2.19 -0.56
N ASN A 50 -0.73 1.84 -1.38
CA ASN A 50 -2.05 2.45 -1.34
C ASN A 50 -2.98 1.89 -0.24
N ARG A 51 -2.67 0.71 0.32
CA ARG A 51 -3.48 0.06 1.37
C ARG A 51 -2.79 0.00 2.74
N MET A 52 -1.79 0.85 2.95
CA MET A 52 -1.02 0.93 4.18
C MET A 52 -1.75 1.65 5.34
N PHE A 53 -3.00 2.10 5.14
CA PHE A 53 -3.70 2.97 6.10
C PHE A 53 -4.96 2.35 6.71
N ASP A 54 -4.93 2.31 8.04
CA ASP A 54 -6.01 2.26 9.05
C ASP A 54 -7.25 1.46 8.69
N ARG A 55 -7.09 0.14 8.64
CA ARG A 55 -8.22 -0.75 8.83
C ARG A 55 -8.56 -0.81 10.31
N LEU A 56 -9.85 -0.68 10.64
CA LEU A 56 -10.29 -0.92 12.00
C LEU A 56 -10.00 -2.38 12.34
N ARG A 57 -9.17 -2.58 13.36
CA ARG A 57 -8.91 -3.90 13.91
C ARG A 57 -10.10 -4.37 14.76
N PRO A 58 -10.33 -5.69 14.85
CA PRO A 58 -11.32 -6.22 15.78
C PRO A 58 -11.07 -5.76 17.23
N PRO A 59 -12.12 -5.71 18.06
CA PRO A 59 -11.97 -5.34 19.46
C PRO A 59 -10.96 -6.24 20.17
N GLY A 60 -10.15 -5.64 21.05
CA GLY A 60 -9.10 -6.34 21.78
C GLY A 60 -7.82 -6.62 20.98
N ALA A 61 -7.69 -6.12 19.75
CA ALA A 61 -6.44 -6.24 19.00
C ALA A 61 -5.28 -5.56 19.73
N LEU A 62 -4.13 -6.24 19.77
CA LEU A 62 -2.88 -5.66 20.24
C LEU A 62 -2.46 -4.47 19.35
N VAL A 63 -1.45 -3.72 19.80
CA VAL A 63 -0.76 -2.74 18.95
C VAL A 63 -0.32 -3.41 17.65
N GLU A 64 -0.47 -2.68 16.54
CA GLU A 64 -0.41 -3.22 15.16
C GLU A 64 0.76 -4.17 14.90
N ASP A 65 1.99 -3.80 15.28
CA ASP A 65 3.17 -4.64 15.07
C ASP A 65 3.09 -5.97 15.83
N LYS A 66 2.63 -5.95 17.09
CA LYS A 66 2.46 -7.15 17.91
C LYS A 66 1.29 -7.99 17.41
N PHE A 67 0.21 -7.33 16.98
CA PHE A 67 -0.95 -7.99 16.41
C PHE A 67 -0.58 -8.74 15.13
N LEU A 68 0.16 -8.12 14.21
CA LEU A 68 0.62 -8.73 12.97
C LEU A 68 1.60 -9.89 13.21
N ALA A 69 2.43 -9.80 14.25
CA ALA A 69 3.32 -10.88 14.66
C ALA A 69 2.58 -12.07 15.32
N ALA A 70 1.52 -11.81 16.08
CA ALA A 70 0.77 -12.84 16.80
C ALA A 70 -0.36 -13.48 15.97
N CYS A 71 -0.91 -12.76 14.98
CA CYS A 71 -2.02 -13.25 14.17
C CYS A 71 -1.56 -14.34 13.19
N ILE A 72 -1.96 -15.59 13.45
CA ILE A 72 -1.69 -16.74 12.56
C ILE A 72 -2.71 -16.89 11.43
N LYS A 73 -3.58 -15.88 11.20
CA LYS A 73 -4.53 -15.84 10.07
C LYS A 73 -5.48 -17.06 10.02
N CYS A 74 -5.86 -17.58 11.19
CA CYS A 74 -6.70 -18.78 11.31
C CYS A 74 -8.19 -18.56 11.01
N GLY A 75 -8.66 -17.31 10.98
CA GLY A 75 -10.06 -16.98 10.67
C GLY A 75 -11.08 -17.29 11.77
N GLN A 76 -10.69 -17.78 12.94
CA GLN A 76 -11.63 -18.14 14.01
C GLN A 76 -12.46 -16.95 14.51
N CYS A 77 -11.86 -15.76 14.58
CA CYS A 77 -12.58 -14.53 14.93
C CYS A 77 -13.72 -14.19 13.97
N VAL A 78 -13.62 -14.56 12.69
CA VAL A 78 -14.68 -14.35 11.68
C VAL A 78 -15.83 -15.33 11.92
N GLN A 79 -15.52 -16.60 12.19
CA GLN A 79 -16.52 -17.65 12.38
C GLN A 79 -17.41 -17.43 13.59
N VAL A 80 -16.86 -16.83 14.66
CA VAL A 80 -17.60 -16.58 15.90
C VAL A 80 -18.32 -15.23 15.91
N CYS A 81 -18.15 -14.37 14.90
CA CYS A 81 -18.79 -13.06 14.87
C CYS A 81 -20.25 -13.20 14.38
N PRO A 82 -21.27 -13.01 15.24
CA PRO A 82 -22.66 -13.28 14.86
C PRO A 82 -23.21 -12.29 13.82
N VAL A 83 -22.62 -11.10 13.75
CA VAL A 83 -23.01 -10.03 12.83
C VAL A 83 -22.11 -9.92 11.61
N GLU A 84 -21.14 -10.82 11.46
CA GLU A 84 -20.21 -10.86 10.32
C GLU A 84 -19.46 -9.54 10.08
N ALA A 85 -19.19 -8.79 11.15
CA ALA A 85 -18.48 -7.51 11.08
C ALA A 85 -16.98 -7.67 10.74
N ILE A 86 -16.40 -8.84 11.05
CA ILE A 86 -14.98 -9.12 10.85
C ILE A 86 -14.80 -9.84 9.51
N LYS A 87 -13.92 -9.29 8.65
CA LYS A 87 -13.54 -9.85 7.35
C LYS A 87 -12.05 -10.14 7.32
N LEU A 88 -11.64 -11.13 6.53
CA LEU A 88 -10.21 -11.39 6.26
C LEU A 88 -9.76 -10.58 5.05
N GLY A 89 -8.54 -10.07 5.13
CA GLY A 89 -7.95 -9.37 3.99
C GLY A 89 -7.75 -10.27 2.77
N ASP A 90 -8.11 -9.77 1.61
CA ASP A 90 -7.99 -10.48 0.33
C ASP A 90 -6.56 -10.45 -0.25
N SER A 91 -6.33 -11.26 -1.30
CA SER A 91 -5.03 -11.42 -2.00
C SER A 91 -4.39 -10.13 -2.49
N ASP A 92 -5.19 -9.09 -2.73
CA ASP A 92 -4.74 -7.77 -3.19
C ASP A 92 -4.34 -6.83 -2.05
N GLU A 93 -4.35 -7.31 -0.80
CA GLU A 93 -4.05 -6.51 0.40
C GLU A 93 -2.61 -6.62 0.90
N GLY A 94 -1.76 -7.38 0.21
CA GLY A 94 -0.34 -7.49 0.53
C GLY A 94 -0.09 -7.93 1.98
N TYR A 95 0.38 -7.00 2.83
CA TYR A 95 0.68 -7.27 4.24
C TYR A 95 -0.59 -7.59 5.07
N GLY A 96 -1.75 -7.08 4.63
CA GLY A 96 -3.06 -7.35 5.24
C GLY A 96 -3.68 -8.70 4.84
N LEU A 97 -3.05 -9.45 3.93
CA LEU A 97 -3.59 -10.73 3.43
C LEU A 97 -3.89 -11.69 4.58
N GLY A 98 -5.14 -12.12 4.71
CA GLY A 98 -5.60 -13.04 5.74
C GLY A 98 -5.61 -12.46 7.16
N VAL A 99 -5.35 -11.16 7.32
CA VAL A 99 -5.39 -10.48 8.61
C VAL A 99 -6.80 -9.93 8.81
N PRO A 100 -7.44 -10.15 9.98
CA PRO A 100 -8.81 -9.72 10.18
C PRO A 100 -8.91 -8.19 10.34
N TYR A 101 -9.99 -7.65 9.80
CA TYR A 101 -10.32 -6.23 9.85
C TYR A 101 -11.84 -6.03 9.86
N ILE A 102 -12.29 -4.82 10.21
CA ILE A 102 -13.68 -4.39 10.17
C ILE A 102 -13.80 -3.26 9.15
N ASP A 103 -14.74 -3.41 8.21
CA ASP A 103 -15.21 -2.30 7.38
C ASP A 103 -16.52 -1.76 7.97
N ALA A 104 -16.36 -0.79 8.88
CA ALA A 104 -17.46 -0.20 9.64
C ALA A 104 -18.51 0.53 8.78
N ARG A 105 -18.19 0.84 7.51
CA ARG A 105 -19.18 1.42 6.58
C ARG A 105 -20.10 0.35 6.00
N SER A 106 -19.58 -0.87 5.81
CA SER A 106 -20.37 -2.01 5.32
C SER A 106 -21.12 -2.71 6.44
N GLN A 107 -20.43 -3.02 7.53
CA GLN A 107 -20.97 -3.67 8.71
C GLN A 107 -20.08 -3.34 9.90
N ALA A 108 -20.64 -2.64 10.89
CA ALA A 108 -19.92 -2.29 12.11
C ALA A 108 -20.01 -3.40 13.15
N CYS A 109 -19.02 -3.45 14.06
CA CYS A 109 -19.16 -4.24 15.27
C CYS A 109 -20.16 -3.54 16.20
N ASP A 110 -21.27 -4.20 16.49
CA ASP A 110 -22.35 -3.71 17.34
C ASP A 110 -22.34 -4.34 18.75
N PHE A 111 -21.33 -5.17 19.04
CA PHE A 111 -21.22 -5.94 20.27
C PHE A 111 -22.43 -6.86 20.55
N SER A 112 -23.13 -7.34 19.51
CA SER A 112 -24.22 -8.32 19.64
C SER A 112 -23.77 -9.69 20.17
N CYS A 113 -22.46 -9.93 20.31
CA CYS A 113 -21.94 -11.13 20.96
C CYS A 113 -21.68 -10.87 22.45
N ASP A 114 -22.09 -11.81 23.30
CA ASP A 114 -21.77 -11.75 24.73
C ASP A 114 -20.25 -11.89 24.93
N ALA A 115 -19.65 -10.87 25.54
CA ALA A 115 -18.25 -10.83 25.97
C ALA A 115 -17.17 -10.89 24.86
N VAL A 116 -17.44 -10.32 23.68
CA VAL A 116 -16.42 -10.21 22.62
C VAL A 116 -15.87 -11.59 22.23
N GLN A 117 -16.75 -12.46 21.73
CA GLN A 117 -16.42 -13.85 21.40
C GLN A 117 -15.20 -14.01 20.48
N CYS A 118 -14.91 -13.03 19.62
CA CYS A 118 -13.72 -13.03 18.78
C CYS A 118 -12.40 -13.01 19.57
N VAL A 119 -12.35 -12.38 20.75
CA VAL A 119 -11.20 -12.42 21.66
C VAL A 119 -11.04 -13.82 22.24
N LEU A 120 -12.14 -14.41 22.72
CA LEU A 120 -12.15 -15.77 23.29
C LEU A 120 -11.76 -16.86 22.28
N ALA A 121 -12.13 -16.67 21.02
CA ALA A 121 -11.82 -17.60 19.94
C ALA A 121 -10.39 -17.44 19.40
N CYS A 122 -9.62 -16.43 19.82
CA CYS A 122 -8.28 -16.19 19.33
C CYS A 122 -7.25 -17.12 20.02
N PRO A 123 -6.68 -18.12 19.32
CA PRO A 123 -5.81 -19.10 19.96
C PRO A 123 -4.42 -18.55 20.31
N THR A 124 -4.01 -17.43 19.69
CA THR A 124 -2.68 -16.85 19.85
C THR A 124 -2.65 -15.63 20.75
N GLY A 125 -3.80 -15.16 21.23
CA GLY A 125 -3.89 -13.91 21.98
C GLY A 125 -3.59 -12.66 21.15
N ALA A 126 -3.66 -12.73 19.82
CA ALA A 126 -3.59 -11.54 18.97
C ALA A 126 -4.75 -10.57 19.26
N LEU A 127 -5.90 -11.13 19.64
CA LEU A 127 -6.99 -10.41 20.29
C LEU A 127 -6.96 -10.79 21.77
N SER A 128 -6.97 -9.79 22.66
CA SER A 128 -6.85 -9.98 24.10
C SER A 128 -7.80 -9.06 24.86
N HIS A 129 -8.15 -9.44 26.10
CA HIS A 129 -8.88 -8.57 27.02
C HIS A 129 -7.97 -7.56 27.75
N GLU A 130 -6.66 -7.69 27.58
CA GLU A 130 -5.68 -6.80 28.17
C GLU A 130 -5.62 -5.51 27.35
N ILE A 131 -5.97 -4.39 27.98
CA ILE A 131 -5.81 -3.07 27.38
C ILE A 131 -4.33 -2.70 27.53
N ALA A 132 -3.59 -2.83 26.43
CA ALA A 132 -2.19 -2.42 26.34
C ALA A 132 -2.04 -0.90 26.10
#